data_AF-A0A087RPM7-F1
#
_entry.id   AF-A0A087RPM7-F1
#
_cell.length_a   1.000
_cell.length_b   1.000
_cell.length_c   1.000
_cell.angle_alpha   90.00
_cell.angle_beta   90.00
_cell.angle_gamma   90.00
#
_symmetry.space_group_name_H-M   'P 1'
#
loop_
_entity.id
_entity.type
_entity.pdbx_description
1 polymer ?
#
loop_
_entity_poly.entity_id
_entity_poly.type
_entity_poly.pdbx_seq_one_letter_code
_entity_poly.pdbx_strand_id
1 'polypeptide(L)' 'MVLTVINNGTTQHRLYIDGFHVQTDLLEPGQQDTITIYPDTEGEFTYYDKRQYLEPLGKIKIFSVVPSDEFTGVWKDLV' A
#
# COMPACT_ATOMS: atom_id res chain seq x y z
N MET A 1 7.12 2.81 -2.96
CA MET A 1 7.33 1.75 -1.94
C MET A 1 6.71 0.46 -2.41
N VAL A 2 7.22 -0.69 -1.95
CA VAL A 2 6.68 -2.01 -2.26
C VAL A 2 5.93 -2.53 -1.02
N LEU A 3 4.70 -3.02 -1.22
CA LEU A 3 3.87 -3.61 -0.18
C LEU A 3 3.58 -5.07 -0.53
N THR A 4 3.90 -5.98 0.38
CA THR A 4 3.49 -7.39 0.28
C THR A 4 2.28 -7.61 1.16
N VAL A 5 1.21 -8.13 0.57
CA VAL A 5 -0.04 -8.45 1.25
C VAL A 5 -0.15 -9.96 1.33
N ILE A 6 -0.38 -10.48 2.53
CA ILE A 6 -0.58 -11.91 2.77
C ILE A 6 -1.99 -12.10 3.33
N ASN A 7 -2.81 -12.92 2.66
CA ASN A 7 -4.12 -13.28 3.16
C ASN A 7 -4.00 -14.42 4.19
N ASN A 8 -3.88 -14.07 5.47
CA ASN A 8 -3.90 -15.02 6.58
C ASN A 8 -5.32 -15.29 7.13
N GLY A 9 -6.36 -14.87 6.41
CA GLY A 9 -7.75 -15.08 6.78
C GLY A 9 -8.29 -16.45 6.36
N THR A 10 -9.61 -16.63 6.47
CA THR A 10 -10.33 -17.84 6.07
C THR A 10 -11.17 -17.66 4.81
N THR A 11 -11.22 -16.44 4.27
CA THR A 11 -11.92 -16.14 3.02
C THR A 11 -11.02 -15.39 2.06
N GLN A 12 -11.42 -15.29 0.80
CA GLN A 12 -10.72 -14.45 -0.16
C GLN A 12 -10.73 -12.99 0.28
N HIS A 13 -9.67 -12.23 -0.03
CA HIS A 13 -9.59 -10.79 0.21
C HIS A 13 -8.84 -10.07 -0.91
N ARG A 14 -9.13 -8.79 -1.12
CA ARG A 14 -8.39 -7.93 -2.04
C ARG A 14 -8.11 -6.60 -1.37
N LEU A 15 -6.83 -6.27 -1.21
CA LEU A 15 -6.45 -4.92 -0.79
C LEU A 15 -6.67 -3.95 -1.94
N TYR A 16 -7.45 -2.90 -1.72
CA TYR A 16 -7.55 -1.72 -2.59
C TYR A 16 -7.19 -0.48 -1.79
N ILE A 17 -6.24 0.33 -2.27
CA ILE A 17 -5.83 1.58 -1.62
C ILE A 17 -6.37 2.76 -2.41
N ASP A 18 -7.29 3.50 -1.79
CA ASP A 18 -7.89 4.69 -2.39
C ASP A 18 -6.91 5.85 -2.40
N GLY A 19 -6.97 6.67 -3.45
CA GLY A 19 -5.99 7.72 -3.76
C GLY A 19 -4.79 7.27 -4.60
N PHE A 20 -4.38 5.99 -4.53
CA PHE A 20 -3.37 5.43 -5.44
C PHE A 20 -3.98 4.61 -6.60
N HIS A 21 -5.25 4.25 -6.50
CA HIS A 21 -5.96 3.39 -7.46
C HIS A 21 -5.26 2.05 -7.74
N VAL A 22 -4.54 1.53 -6.75
CA VAL A 22 -3.87 0.22 -6.82
C VAL A 22 -4.66 -0.83 -6.06
N GLN A 23 -4.54 -2.07 -6.51
CA GLN A 23 -5.08 -3.24 -5.82
C GLN A 23 -4.24 -4.48 -6.07
N THR A 24 -4.32 -5.43 -5.14
CA THR A 24 -3.84 -6.81 -5.38
C THR A 24 -4.81 -7.57 -6.29
N ASP A 25 -4.41 -8.76 -6.71
CA ASP A 25 -5.37 -9.78 -7.12
C ASP A 25 -6.33 -10.17 -5.97
N LEU A 26 -7.35 -10.96 -6.29
CA LEU A 26 -8.20 -11.56 -5.26
C LEU A 26 -7.44 -12.76 -4.67
N LEU A 27 -6.98 -12.63 -3.43
CA LEU A 27 -6.10 -13.59 -2.79
C LEU A 27 -6.91 -14.63 -2.02
N GLU A 28 -6.69 -15.91 -2.29
CA GLU A 28 -7.18 -17.02 -1.47
C GLU A 28 -6.48 -17.06 -0.10
N PRO A 29 -7.05 -17.75 0.91
CA PRO A 29 -6.35 -18.04 2.16
C PRO A 29 -4.95 -18.66 1.92
N GLY A 30 -3.93 -18.06 2.52
CA GLY A 30 -2.53 -18.45 2.38
C GLY A 30 -1.80 -17.88 1.16
N GLN A 31 -2.49 -17.20 0.24
CA GLN A 31 -1.85 -16.51 -0.88
C GLN A 31 -1.31 -15.14 -0.48
N GLN A 32 -0.34 -14.68 -1.26
CA GLN A 32 0.22 -13.35 -1.15
C GLN A 32 0.40 -12.71 -2.52
N ASP A 33 0.44 -11.39 -2.52
CA ASP A 33 0.74 -10.58 -3.70
C ASP A 33 1.54 -9.34 -3.29
N THR A 34 2.24 -8.75 -4.25
CA THR A 34 3.09 -7.60 -4.06
C THR A 34 2.67 -6.47 -4.99
N ILE A 35 2.26 -5.35 -4.40
CA ILE A 35 1.92 -4.13 -5.13
C ILE A 35 2.98 -3.05 -4.90
N THR A 36 3.14 -2.18 -5.89
CA THR A 36 4.00 -1.01 -5.77
C THR A 36 3.14 0.25 -5.78
N ILE A 37 3.34 1.13 -4.81
CA ILE A 37 2.73 2.47 -4.79
C ILE A 37 3.81 3.54 -4.92
N TYR A 38 3.45 4.65 -5.57
CA TYR A 38 4.33 5.80 -5.79
C TYR A 38 3.66 7.04 -5.17
N PRO A 39 3.82 7.25 -3.85
CA PRO A 39 3.30 8.46 -3.22
C PRO A 39 4.04 9.69 -3.76
N ASP A 40 3.27 10.68 -4.20
CA ASP A 40 3.73 12.01 -4.61
C ASP A 40 3.43 13.08 -3.55
N THR A 41 2.64 12.72 -2.53
CA THR A 41 2.13 13.61 -1.50
C THR A 41 2.10 12.91 -0.14
N GLU A 42 2.31 13.70 0.92
CA GLU A 42 2.06 13.29 2.29
C GLU A 42 0.55 13.28 2.58
N GLY A 43 0.09 12.36 3.42
CA GLY A 43 -1.33 12.27 3.73
C GLY A 43 -1.78 10.92 4.26
N GLU A 44 -3.09 10.80 4.46
CA GLU A 44 -3.74 9.57 4.86
C GLU A 44 -4.63 9.03 3.73
N PHE A 45 -4.45 7.76 3.40
CA PHE A 45 -5.11 7.08 2.29
C PHE A 45 -5.91 5.90 2.83
N THR A 46 -7.22 5.92 2.65
CA THR A 46 -8.08 4.83 3.12
C THR A 46 -7.84 3.59 2.27
N TYR A 47 -7.76 2.43 2.90
CA TYR A 47 -7.73 1.15 2.19
C TYR A 47 -8.92 0.29 2.55
N TYR A 48 -9.30 -0.57 1.62
CA TYR A 48 -10.54 -1.32 1.61
C TYR A 48 -10.28 -2.80 1.32
N ASP A 49 -11.20 -3.66 1.78
CA ASP A 49 -11.42 -4.94 1.12
C ASP A 49 -12.39 -4.73 -0.06
N LYS A 50 -11.97 -5.07 -1.28
CA LYS A 50 -12.75 -4.86 -2.51
C LYS A 50 -13.08 -6.18 -3.21
N ARG A 51 -13.79 -7.06 -2.52
CA ARG A 51 -14.34 -8.30 -3.10
C ARG A 51 -15.57 -8.03 -3.97
N GLN A 52 -16.61 -7.52 -3.34
CA GLN A 52 -17.90 -7.19 -3.96
C GLN A 52 -18.33 -5.76 -3.61
N TYR A 53 -17.99 -5.30 -2.39
CA TYR A 53 -18.25 -3.96 -1.88
C TYR A 53 -16.93 -3.31 -1.46
N LEU A 54 -16.93 -1.99 -1.27
CA LEU A 54 -15.80 -1.25 -0.71
C LEU A 54 -15.99 -1.16 0.81
N GLU A 55 -15.44 -2.12 1.55
CA GLU A 55 -15.46 -2.09 3.01
C GLU A 55 -14.18 -1.43 3.53
N PRO A 56 -14.25 -0.27 4.21
CA PRO A 56 -13.06 0.41 4.71
C PRO A 56 -12.44 -0.37 5.86
N LEU A 57 -11.15 -0.68 5.73
CA LEU A 57 -10.40 -1.45 6.73
C LEU A 57 -9.49 -0.56 7.58
N GLY A 58 -9.02 0.56 7.03
CA GLY A 58 -8.14 1.47 7.75
C GLY A 58 -7.50 2.52 6.85
N LYS A 59 -6.41 3.11 7.33
CA LYS A 59 -5.66 4.14 6.61
C LYS A 59 -4.17 3.82 6.55
N ILE A 60 -3.56 4.08 5.41
CA ILE A 60 -2.11 4.16 5.24
C ILE A 60 -1.72 5.63 5.37
N LYS A 61 -0.71 5.90 6.20
CA LYS A 61 -0.18 7.26 6.39
C LYS A 61 1.18 7.38 5.71
N ILE A 62 1.29 8.33 4.80
CA ILE A 62 2.55 8.76 4.19
C ILE A 62 3.04 9.98 4.97
N PHE A 63 4.15 9.82 5.68
CA PHE A 63 4.70 10.85 6.56
C PHE A 63 5.73 11.76 5.89
N SER A 64 6.40 11.28 4.85
CA SER A 64 7.38 12.06 4.10
C SER A 64 7.49 11.53 2.68
N VAL A 65 7.50 12.45 1.72
CA VAL A 65 7.80 12.19 0.32
C VAL A 65 8.96 13.09 -0.09
N VAL A 66 10.01 12.49 -0.63
CA VAL A 66 11.14 13.22 -1.21
C VAL A 66 11.08 13.02 -2.72
N PRO A 67 10.83 14.08 -3.52
CA PRO A 67 10.88 13.99 -4.98
C PRO A 67 12.23 13.44 -5.43
N SER A 68 12.25 12.57 -6.44
CA SER A 68 13.49 11.98 -6.94
C SER A 68 14.50 13.03 -7.40
N ASP A 69 14.01 14.12 -7.97
CA ASP A 69 14.83 15.21 -8.53
C ASP A 69 15.43 16.10 -7.43
N GLU A 70 14.80 16.09 -6.25
CA GLU A 70 15.28 16.76 -5.03
C GLU A 70 16.04 15.80 -4.10
N PHE A 71 16.07 14.51 -4.43
CA PHE A 71 16.84 13.49 -3.72
C PHE A 71 18.32 13.69 -4.01
N THR A 72 18.95 14.57 -3.24
CA THR A 72 20.38 14.88 -3.30
C THR A 72 21.27 13.79 -2.69
N GLY A 73 20.67 12.67 -2.24
CA GLY A 73 21.35 11.46 -1.81
C GLY A 73 22.42 11.68 -0.75
N VAL A 74 22.04 11.61 0.53
CA VAL A 74 23.04 11.32 1.58
C VAL A 74 22.47 10.37 2.61
N TRP A 75 22.92 9.12 2.56
CA TRP A 75 23.02 8.25 3.74
C TRP A 75 24.04 8.90 4.68
N LYS A 76 23.63 9.87 5.50
CA LYS A 76 24.56 10.58 6.41
C LYS A 76 24.46 10.18 7.87
N ASP A 77 23.50 9.35 8.27
CA ASP A 77 23.28 9.05 9.70
C ASP A 77 23.31 7.55 10.06
N LEU A 78 24.14 6.76 9.36
CA LEU A 78 24.47 5.39 9.79
C LEU A 78 25.98 5.11 9.62
N VAL A 79 26.82 5.81 10.38
CA VAL A 79 28.15 5.37 10.84
C VAL A 79 28.31 5.76 12.29
#